data_AF-A0A933ACJ7-F1
#
_entry.id   AF-A0A933ACJ7-F1
#
_cell.length_a   1.000
_cell.length_b   1.000
_cell.length_c   1.000
_cell.angle_alpha   90.00
_cell.angle_beta   90.00
_cell.angle_gamma   90.00
#
_symmetry.space_group_name_H-M   'P 1'
#
loop_
_entity.id
_entity.type
_entity.pdbx_description
1 polymer ?
#
loop_
_entity_poly.entity_id
_entity_poly.type
_entity_poly.pdbx_seq_one_letter_code
_entity_poly.pdbx_strand_id
1 'polypeptide(L)' 'MATAKTRYLTDSSGRKKAVVIDLREYRGLVKRLEELEDALDLDEAVRTAKGFRDYQTIQKALRAKGNL' A
#
# COMPACT_ATOMS: atom_id res chain seq x y z
N MET A 1 21.46 18.04 2.51
CA MET A 1 20.55 17.15 1.75
C MET A 1 20.74 17.45 0.28
N ALA A 2 21.27 16.52 -0.51
CA ALA A 2 21.42 16.73 -1.94
C ALA A 2 20.03 16.74 -2.57
N THR A 3 19.65 17.88 -3.15
CA THR A 3 18.43 18.02 -3.94
C THR A 3 18.59 17.15 -5.17
N ALA A 4 18.12 15.90 -5.11
CA ALA A 4 18.12 15.02 -6.27
C ALA A 4 17.29 15.69 -7.36
N LYS A 5 17.93 16.10 -8.47
CA LYS A 5 17.21 16.65 -9.62
C LYS A 5 16.29 15.57 -10.15
N THR A 6 14.98 15.73 -9.95
CA THR A 6 13.95 14.85 -10.49
C THR A 6 14.12 14.73 -12.00
N ARG A 7 14.26 13.51 -12.50
CA ARG A 7 14.43 13.22 -13.93
C ARG A 7 13.07 12.95 -14.57
N TYR A 8 12.87 13.39 -15.80
CA TYR A 8 11.61 13.24 -16.52
C TYR A 8 11.85 12.65 -17.91
N LEU A 9 10.89 11.85 -18.38
CA LEU A 9 10.74 11.53 -19.79
C LEU A 9 9.78 12.54 -20.42
N THR A 10 10.17 13.15 -21.53
CA THR A 10 9.38 14.17 -22.24
C THR A 10 8.96 13.67 -23.62
N ASP A 11 7.83 14.18 -24.13
CA ASP A 11 7.45 14.00 -25.53
C ASP A 11 8.31 14.89 -26.46
N SER A 12 8.07 14.80 -27.77
CA SER A 12 8.84 15.53 -28.79
C SER A 12 8.69 17.05 -28.70
N SER A 13 7.66 17.57 -28.03
CA SER A 13 7.50 19.00 -27.76
C SER A 13 8.08 19.43 -26.41
N GLY A 14 8.74 18.52 -25.69
CA GLY A 14 9.37 18.79 -24.39
C GLY A 14 8.41 18.72 -23.20
N ARG A 15 7.16 18.30 -23.40
CA ARG A 15 6.18 18.15 -22.31
C ARG A 15 6.45 16.87 -21.54
N LYS A 16 6.52 16.97 -20.20
CA LYS A 16 6.78 15.86 -19.28
C LYS A 16 5.65 14.82 -19.35
N LYS A 17 6.03 13.55 -19.54
CA LYS A 17 5.12 12.39 -19.64
C LYS A 17 5.27 11.41 -18.48
N ALA A 18 6.49 11.26 -17.97
CA ALA A 18 6.78 10.39 -16.84
C ALA A 18 7.92 10.95 -16.00
N VAL A 19 8.02 10.48 -14.76
CA VAL A 19 9.15 10.72 -13.87
C VAL A 19 10.04 9.47 -13.84
N VAL A 20 11.35 9.66 -13.84
CA VAL A 20 12.33 8.61 -13.65
C VAL A 20 12.82 8.68 -12.20
N ILE A 21 12.42 7.68 -11.43
CA ILE A 21 12.85 7.47 -10.05
C ILE A 21 13.74 6.23 -9.99
N ASP A 22 14.62 6.16 -9.00
CA ASP A 22 15.38 4.93 -8.80
C ASP A 22 14.53 3.83 -8.12
N LEU A 23 15.02 2.59 -8.13
CA LEU A 23 14.30 1.46 -7.56
C LEU A 23 14.07 1.59 -6.05
N ARG A 24 14.95 2.30 -5.33
CA ARG A 24 14.80 2.52 -3.88
C ARG A 24 13.67 3.51 -3.61
N GLU A 25 13.63 4.60 -4.36
CA GLU A 25 12.55 5.59 -4.32
C GLU A 25 11.20 4.95 -4.69
N TYR A 26 11.16 4.14 -5.75
CA TYR A 26 9.96 3.40 -6.16
C TYR A 26 9.45 2.49 -5.05
N ARG A 27 10.33 1.66 -4.46
CA ARG A 27 9.96 0.78 -3.34
C ARG A 27 9.45 1.56 -2.13
N GLY A 28 10.07 2.71 -1.83
CA GLY A 28 9.62 3.60 -0.76
C GLY A 28 8.22 4.15 -1.01
N LEU A 29 7.93 4.54 -2.27
CA LEU A 29 6.61 5.04 -2.66
C LEU A 29 5.53 3.95 -2.59
N VAL A 30 5.83 2.74 -3.08
CA VAL A 30 4.92 1.59 -2.99
C VAL A 30 4.62 1.26 -1.54
N LYS A 31 5.64 1.14 -0.69
CA LYS A 31 5.44 0.87 0.74
C LYS A 31 4.55 1.93 1.40
N ARG A 32 4.75 3.20 1.06
CA ARG A 32 3.94 4.28 1.63
C ARG A 32 2.48 4.22 1.15
N LEU A 33 2.24 3.73 -0.05
CA LEU A 33 0.89 3.49 -0.57
C LEU A 33 0.21 2.35 0.21
N GLU A 34 0.91 1.23 0.40
CA GLU A 34 0.43 0.09 1.21
C GLU A 34 0.07 0.52 2.64
N GLU A 35 0.91 1.33 3.29
CA GLU A 35 0.63 1.88 4.62
C GLU A 35 -0.65 2.73 4.68
N LEU A 36 -0.99 3.43 3.59
CA LEU A 36 -2.22 4.22 3.51
C LEU A 36 -3.44 3.35 3.24
N GLU A 37 -3.30 2.33 2.39
CA GLU A 37 -4.34 1.33 2.13
C GLU A 37 -4.67 0.56 3.41
N ASP A 38 -3.66 0.07 4.14
CA ASP A 38 -3.84 -0.61 5.44
C ASP A 38 -4.56 0.29 6.46
N ALA A 39 -4.26 1.59 6.47
CA ALA A 39 -4.92 2.54 7.37
C ALA A 39 -6.40 2.72 7.02
N LEU A 40 -6.73 2.82 5.73
CA LEU A 40 -8.12 2.91 5.26
C LEU A 40 -8.90 1.62 5.54
N ASP A 41 -8.27 0.46 5.33
CA ASP A 41 -8.86 -0.84 5.64
C ASP A 41 -9.15 -0.98 7.13
N LEU A 42 -8.25 -0.48 8.00
CA LEU A 42 -8.48 -0.44 9.43
C LEU A 42 -9.65 0.47 9.80
N ASP A 43 -9.70 1.68 9.23
CA ASP A 43 -10.81 2.61 9.46
C ASP A 43 -12.15 2.02 9.01
N GLU A 44 -12.17 1.33 7.87
CA GLU A 44 -13.36 0.63 7.39
C GLU A 44 -13.72 -0.55 8.31
N ALA A 45 -12.76 -1.34 8.76
CA ALA A 45 -12.98 -2.44 9.69
C ALA A 45 -13.59 -1.93 11.00
N VAL A 46 -13.11 -0.79 11.53
CA VAL A 46 -13.69 -0.15 12.72
C VAL A 46 -15.11 0.33 12.45
N ARG A 47 -15.35 1.02 11.32
CA ARG A 47 -16.67 1.53 10.95
C ARG A 47 -17.71 0.42 10.78
N THR A 48 -17.29 -0.72 10.22
CA THR A 48 -18.20 -1.83 9.86
C THR A 48 -18.21 -2.95 10.90
N ALA A 49 -17.43 -2.83 11.97
CA ALA A 49 -17.36 -3.82 13.03
C ALA A 49 -18.74 -4.04 13.67
N LYS A 50 -19.30 -5.22 13.42
CA LYS A 50 -20.52 -5.69 14.13
C LYS A 50 -20.20 -6.32 15.48
N GLY A 51 -18.92 -6.55 15.77
CA GLY A 51 -18.42 -7.16 16.99
C GLY A 51 -16.96 -7.60 16.84
N PHE A 52 -16.28 -7.78 17.96
CA PHE A 52 -14.91 -8.27 17.99
C PHE A 52 -14.89 -9.80 17.95
N ARG A 53 -13.98 -10.40 17.17
CA ARG A 53 -13.70 -11.84 17.17
C ARG A 53 -12.26 -12.04 17.58
N ASP A 54 -12.05 -12.80 18.66
CA ASP A 54 -10.71 -13.14 19.10
C ASP A 54 -9.99 -14.05 18.09
N TYR A 55 -8.67 -14.05 18.17
CA TYR A 55 -7.81 -14.79 17.26
C TYR A 55 -8.04 -16.32 17.31
N GLN A 56 -8.33 -16.89 18.48
CA GLN A 56 -8.56 -18.34 18.61
C GLN A 56 -9.83 -18.76 17.88
N THR A 57 -10.88 -17.94 17.95
CA THR A 57 -12.14 -18.12 17.21
C THR A 57 -11.92 -18.03 15.70
N ILE A 58 -11.06 -17.12 15.24
CA ILE A 58 -10.69 -17.03 13.81
C ILE A 58 -9.90 -18.28 13.39
N GLN A 59 -8.90 -18.69 14.16
CA GLN A 59 -8.05 -19.84 13.86
C GLN A 59 -8.87 -21.14 13.75
N LYS A 60 -9.81 -21.38 14.68
CA LYS A 60 -10.71 -22.54 14.63
C LYS A 60 -11.55 -22.54 13.35
N ALA A 61 -12.07 -21.37 12.96
CA ALA A 61 -12.87 -21.26 11.74
C ALA A 61 -12.05 -21.52 10.46
N LEU A 62 -10.79 -21.09 10.42
CA LEU A 62 -9.91 -21.29 9.26
C LEU A 62 -9.46 -22.75 9.12
N ARG A 63 -9.10 -23.40 10.24
CA ARG A 63 -8.81 -24.85 10.27
C ARG A 63 -10.01 -25.69 9.82
N ALA A 64 -11.21 -25.33 10.27
CA ALA A 64 -12.44 -26.02 9.87
C ALA A 64 -12.74 -25.88 8.36
N LYS A 65 -12.21 -24.84 7.71
CA LYS A 65 -12.35 -24.60 6.26
C LYS A 65 -11.18 -25.14 5.43
N GLY A 66 -10.12 -25.68 6.06
CA GLY A 66 -8.92 -26.15 5.36
C GLY A 66 -8.02 -25.03 4.82
N ASN A 67 -8.20 -23.79 5.30
CA ASN A 67 -7.46 -22.62 4.85
C ASN A 67 -6.24 -22.31 5.75
N LEU A 68 -5.90 -23.23 6.67
CA LEU A 68 -4.84 -23.09 7.66
C LEU A 68 -4.25 -24.44 8.05
#